data_AF-A0A2V5N0T9-F1
#
_entry.id   AF-A0A2V5N0T9-F1
#
_cell.length_a   1.000
_cell.length_b   1.000
_cell.length_c   1.000
_cell.angle_alpha   90.00
_cell.angle_beta   90.00
_cell.angle_gamma   90.00
#
_symmetry.space_group_name_H-M   'P 1'
#
loop_
_entity.id
_entity.type
_entity.pdbx_description
1 polymer ?
#
loop_
_entity_poly.entity_id
_entity_poly.type
_entity_poly.pdbx_seq_one_letter_code
_entity_poly.pdbx_strand_id
1 'polypeptide(L)'
;MKLAFDAMESSNHEHARGLLEAHRHQTNLLNFGWRYLWQETRSQEVHQFRGHVRRVRTLAFYPDGQSLASQSLDGVVKVWDLAARQERFTLTNVLALGGIAAAKTNLIIAKRDGSVSIIDRMSGRE
;
A
#
# COMPACT_ATOMS: atom_id res chain seq x y z
N MET A 1 -15.32 13.19 -29.60
CA MET A 1 -15.49 11.81 -29.09
C MET A 1 -14.33 10.88 -29.46
N LYS A 2 -13.84 10.86 -30.71
CA LYS A 2 -12.77 9.94 -31.15
C LYS A 2 -11.37 10.24 -30.56
N LEU A 3 -11.02 11.53 -30.45
CA LEU A 3 -9.72 11.99 -29.93
C LEU A 3 -9.44 11.63 -28.46
N ALA A 4 -10.48 11.47 -27.64
CA ALA A 4 -10.33 11.12 -26.23
C ALA A 4 -10.02 9.63 -26.04
N PHE A 5 -10.49 8.77 -26.94
CA PHE A 5 -10.24 7.33 -26.88
C PHE A 5 -8.79 7.00 -27.29
N ASP A 6 -8.27 7.68 -28.32
CA ASP A 6 -6.90 7.49 -28.80
C ASP A 6 -5.85 7.95 -27.76
N ALA A 7 -6.16 8.98 -26.98
CA ALA A 7 -5.31 9.39 -25.85
C ALA A 7 -5.40 8.41 -24.65
N MET A 8 -6.58 7.83 -24.41
CA MET A 8 -6.86 6.88 -23.32
C MET A 8 -6.07 5.57 -23.44
N GLU A 9 -5.76 5.08 -24.64
CA GLU A 9 -5.05 3.81 -24.84
C GLU A 9 -3.54 3.91 -24.54
N SER A 10 -3.00 5.13 -24.44
CA SER A 10 -1.55 5.36 -24.39
C SER A 10 -0.94 5.46 -22.97
N SER A 11 -1.75 5.56 -21.91
CA SER A 11 -1.30 5.81 -20.52
C SER A 11 -0.22 6.91 -20.38
N ASN A 12 -0.22 7.90 -21.29
CA ASN A 12 0.83 8.91 -21.37
C ASN A 12 0.36 10.26 -20.81
N HIS A 13 0.83 10.59 -19.62
CA HIS A 13 0.47 11.81 -18.88
C HIS A 13 0.81 13.12 -19.63
N GLU A 14 1.87 13.14 -20.43
CA GLU A 14 2.26 14.33 -21.22
C GLU A 14 1.31 14.59 -22.38
N HIS A 15 0.82 13.52 -23.01
CA HIS A 15 -0.15 13.62 -24.09
C HIS A 15 -1.51 14.12 -23.58
N ALA A 16 -1.96 13.62 -22.44
CA ALA A 16 -3.16 14.09 -21.76
C ALA A 16 -3.05 15.58 -21.37
N ARG A 17 -1.87 16.00 -20.90
CA ARG A 17 -1.58 17.40 -20.56
C ARG A 17 -1.64 18.31 -21.79
N GLY A 18 -1.04 17.93 -22.92
CA GLY A 18 -1.06 18.73 -24.15
C GLY A 18 -2.47 18.93 -24.72
N LEU A 19 -3.33 17.93 -24.64
CA LEU A 19 -4.73 18.03 -25.07
C LEU A 19 -5.54 18.99 -24.18
N LEU A 20 -5.25 19.00 -22.88
CA LEU A 20 -5.90 19.86 -21.89
C LEU A 20 -5.49 21.33 -22.07
N GLU A 21 -4.21 21.58 -22.36
CA GLU A 21 -3.69 22.92 -22.68
C GLU A 21 -4.28 23.45 -24.00
N ALA A 22 -4.38 22.62 -25.03
CA ALA A 22 -4.93 23.00 -26.34
C ALA A 22 -6.42 23.38 -26.31
N HIS A 23 -7.18 22.85 -25.34
CA HIS A 23 -8.63 23.05 -25.26
C HIS A 23 -9.08 23.89 -24.06
N ARG A 24 -8.13 24.51 -23.32
CA ARG A 24 -8.34 25.26 -22.06
C ARG A 24 -9.41 26.36 -22.07
N HIS A 25 -9.86 26.79 -23.25
CA HIS A 25 -10.85 27.86 -23.43
C HIS A 25 -12.30 27.35 -23.58
N GLN A 26 -12.53 26.03 -23.56
CA GLN A 26 -13.87 25.47 -23.63
C GLN A 26 -14.51 25.40 -22.23
N THR A 27 -15.63 26.08 -22.04
CA THR A 27 -16.36 26.20 -20.76
C THR A 27 -17.02 24.90 -20.26
N ASN A 28 -16.99 23.81 -21.04
CA ASN A 28 -17.59 22.52 -20.69
C ASN A 28 -16.56 21.46 -20.22
N LEU A 29 -15.32 21.86 -19.90
CA LEU A 29 -14.27 20.97 -19.39
C LEU A 29 -14.51 20.48 -17.95
N LEU A 30 -15.50 21.02 -17.25
CA LEU A 30 -15.85 20.63 -15.88
C LEU A 30 -16.24 19.14 -15.81
N ASN A 31 -16.86 18.56 -16.85
CA ASN A 31 -17.11 17.11 -16.87
C ASN A 31 -15.86 16.28 -17.23
N PHE A 32 -14.85 16.87 -17.87
CA PHE A 32 -13.63 16.19 -18.31
C PHE A 32 -12.64 16.02 -17.15
N GLY A 33 -12.31 17.11 -16.46
CA GLY A 33 -11.31 17.12 -15.38
C GLY A 33 -11.76 16.31 -14.16
N TRP A 34 -13.01 16.45 -13.75
CA TRP A 34 -13.53 15.73 -12.58
C TRP A 34 -13.71 14.25 -12.86
N ARG A 35 -14.21 13.83 -14.03
CA ARG A 35 -14.38 12.40 -14.34
C ARG A 35 -13.04 11.68 -14.52
N TYR A 36 -12.03 12.35 -15.07
CA TYR A 36 -10.64 11.85 -15.13
C TYR A 36 -10.06 11.69 -13.73
N LEU A 37 -10.11 12.75 -12.90
CA LEU A 37 -9.66 12.68 -11.51
C LEU A 37 -10.41 11.57 -10.74
N TRP A 38 -11.72 11.42 -10.95
CA TRP A 38 -12.52 10.36 -10.32
C TRP A 38 -12.25 8.95 -10.85
N GLN A 39 -11.77 8.78 -12.08
CA GLN A 39 -11.34 7.48 -12.63
C GLN A 39 -9.91 7.13 -12.21
N GLU A 40 -9.03 8.13 -12.09
CA GLU A 40 -7.66 7.95 -11.64
C GLU A 40 -7.56 7.79 -10.11
N THR A 41 -8.45 8.43 -9.35
CA THR A 41 -8.59 8.21 -7.89
C THR A 41 -9.50 7.04 -7.54
N ARG A 42 -10.13 6.38 -8.54
CA ARG A 42 -10.74 5.07 -8.31
C ARG A 42 -9.57 4.18 -7.91
N SER A 43 -9.49 3.84 -6.62
CA SER A 43 -8.46 2.94 -6.09
C SER A 43 -8.40 1.68 -6.92
N GLN A 44 -7.55 1.66 -7.94
CA GLN A 44 -7.01 0.43 -8.44
C GLN A 44 -6.14 -0.07 -7.30
N GLU A 45 -6.43 -1.27 -6.82
CA GLU A 45 -5.52 -1.97 -5.94
C GLU A 45 -4.19 -2.07 -6.67
N VAL A 46 -3.26 -1.18 -6.31
CA VAL A 46 -2.03 -1.02 -7.07
C VAL A 46 -1.24 -2.32 -6.96
N HIS A 47 -1.18 -2.92 -5.75
CA HIS A 47 -0.59 -4.23 -5.48
C HIS A 47 -1.31 -4.99 -4.38
N GLN A 48 -1.30 -6.32 -4.46
CA GLN A 48 -1.80 -7.23 -3.41
C GLN A 48 -0.65 -8.08 -2.84
N PHE A 49 -0.47 -8.03 -1.52
CA PHE A 49 0.40 -8.97 -0.81
C PHE A 49 -0.40 -10.18 -0.34
N ARG A 50 -0.14 -11.34 -0.94
CA ARG A 50 -0.80 -12.61 -0.60
C ARG A 50 0.13 -13.48 0.24
N GLY A 51 -0.39 -14.09 1.30
CA GLY A 51 0.38 -15.01 2.14
C GLY A 51 -0.21 -15.30 3.51
N HIS A 52 -1.07 -14.42 4.03
CA HIS A 52 -1.80 -14.72 5.27
C HIS A 52 -2.95 -15.70 5.02
N VAL A 53 -3.13 -16.65 5.93
CA VAL A 53 -4.15 -17.71 5.83
C VAL A 53 -5.45 -17.28 6.54
N ARG A 54 -5.38 -16.28 7.42
CA ARG A 54 -6.52 -15.69 8.11
C ARG A 54 -6.53 -14.17 7.95
N ARG A 55 -7.55 -13.53 8.53
CA ARG A 55 -7.75 -12.07 8.44
C ARG A 55 -6.57 -11.31 9.04
N VAL A 56 -6.01 -10.40 8.26
CA VAL A 56 -5.08 -9.36 8.74
C VAL A 56 -5.84 -8.40 9.65
N ARG A 57 -5.32 -8.19 10.86
CA ARG A 57 -5.95 -7.36 11.90
C ARG A 57 -5.32 -5.98 11.98
N THR A 58 -4.01 -5.91 11.80
CA THR A 58 -3.25 -4.70 12.00
C THR A 58 -2.12 -4.61 10.97
N LEU A 59 -1.79 -3.37 10.60
CA LEU A 59 -0.73 -3.02 9.67
C LEU A 59 0.13 -1.91 10.29
N ALA A 60 1.45 -1.95 10.06
CA ALA A 60 2.35 -0.87 10.44
C ALA A 60 3.37 -0.62 9.33
N PHE A 61 3.41 0.61 8.83
CA PHE A 61 4.47 1.05 7.93
C PHE A 61 5.72 1.34 8.73
N TYR A 62 6.85 0.87 8.23
CA TYR A 62 8.13 1.36 8.73
C TYR A 62 8.30 2.83 8.31
N PRO A 63 8.98 3.66 9.13
CA PRO A 63 9.25 5.05 8.79
C PRO A 63 10.07 5.24 7.50
N ASP A 64 10.70 4.17 7.00
CA ASP A 64 11.42 4.18 5.73
C ASP A 64 10.51 4.23 4.50
N GLY A 65 9.20 3.98 4.68
CA GLY A 65 8.21 3.96 3.60
C GLY A 65 8.39 2.82 2.60
N GLN A 66 9.37 1.95 2.81
CA GLN A 66 9.71 0.85 1.90
C GLN A 66 9.29 -0.50 2.48
N SER A 67 9.02 -0.57 3.78
CA SER A 67 8.63 -1.81 4.44
C SER A 67 7.26 -1.70 5.11
N LEU A 68 6.48 -2.77 5.04
CA LEU A 68 5.18 -2.89 5.70
C LEU A 68 5.16 -4.14 6.55
N ALA A 69 4.77 -4.04 7.81
CA ALA A 69 4.44 -5.19 8.64
C ALA A 69 2.93 -5.44 8.65
N SER A 70 2.52 -6.69 8.46
CA SER A 70 1.13 -7.12 8.60
C SER A 70 1.01 -8.22 9.64
N GLN A 71 0.03 -8.07 10.53
CA GLN A 71 -0.27 -9.04 11.57
C GLN A 71 -1.63 -9.67 11.35
N SER A 72 -1.69 -11.00 11.43
CA SER A 72 -2.88 -11.78 11.11
C SER A 72 -3.31 -12.70 12.25
N LEU A 73 -4.60 -13.07 12.23
CA LEU A 73 -5.18 -14.06 13.14
C LEU A 73 -4.65 -15.49 12.92
N ASP A 74 -3.81 -15.71 11.91
CA ASP A 74 -3.07 -16.96 11.73
C ASP A 74 -1.89 -17.08 12.71
N GLY A 75 -1.65 -16.07 13.56
CA GLY A 75 -0.56 -16.07 14.54
C GLY A 75 0.78 -15.69 13.92
N VAL A 76 0.74 -15.07 12.73
CA VAL A 76 1.91 -14.74 11.93
C VAL A 76 1.98 -13.23 11.72
N VAL A 77 3.20 -12.68 11.81
CA VAL A 77 3.53 -11.35 11.30
C VAL A 77 4.40 -11.52 10.07
N LYS A 78 3.99 -10.90 8.97
CA LYS A 78 4.77 -10.84 7.72
C LYS A 78 5.31 -9.44 7.53
N VAL A 79 6.58 -9.34 7.15
CA VAL A 79 7.18 -8.06 6.74
C VAL A 79 7.39 -8.10 5.24
N TRP A 80 6.84 -7.11 4.57
CA TRP A 80 6.84 -6.94 3.13
C TRP A 80 7.83 -5.86 2.73
N ASP A 81 8.59 -6.13 1.68
CA ASP A 81 9.32 -5.10 0.94
C ASP A 81 8.40 -4.55 -0.15
N LEU A 82 8.05 -3.28 -0.06
CA LEU A 82 7.12 -2.62 -0.97
C LEU A 82 7.75 -2.35 -2.34
N ALA A 83 9.07 -2.15 -2.39
CA ALA A 83 9.78 -1.89 -3.64
C ALA A 83 9.98 -3.19 -4.43
N ALA A 84 10.44 -4.24 -3.75
CA ALA A 84 10.64 -5.57 -4.33
C ALA A 84 9.35 -6.39 -4.43
N ARG A 85 8.25 -5.93 -3.80
CA ARG A 85 6.91 -6.56 -3.78
C ARG A 85 6.94 -8.02 -3.31
N GLN A 86 7.76 -8.29 -2.31
CA GLN A 86 7.96 -9.64 -1.80
C GLN A 86 7.96 -9.67 -0.28
N GLU A 87 7.68 -10.84 0.26
CA GLU A 87 7.86 -11.10 1.68
C GLU A 87 9.36 -11.13 2.00
N ARG A 88 9.77 -10.33 2.98
CA ARG A 88 11.16 -10.28 3.44
C ARG A 88 11.42 -11.30 4.53
N PHE A 89 10.50 -11.42 5.48
CA PHE A 89 10.54 -12.47 6.50
C PHE A 89 9.18 -12.64 7.18
N THR A 90 9.02 -13.80 7.81
CA THR A 90 7.86 -14.21 8.59
C THR A 90 8.27 -14.46 10.04
N LEU A 91 7.47 -13.93 10.97
CA LEU A 91 7.56 -14.22 12.40
C LEU A 91 6.36 -15.07 12.80
N THR A 92 6.63 -16.26 13.33
CA THR A 92 5.61 -17.22 13.80
C THR A 92 5.42 -17.11 15.32
N ASN A 93 4.35 -17.71 15.84
CA ASN A 93 4.01 -17.71 17.28
C ASN A 93 3.66 -16.34 17.85
N VAL A 94 3.32 -15.38 16.99
CA VAL A 94 2.81 -14.08 17.42
C VAL A 94 1.30 -14.23 17.65
N LEU A 95 0.92 -14.83 18.77
CA LEU A 95 -0.47 -14.88 19.24
C LEU A 95 -0.89 -13.50 19.79
N ALA A 96 -0.97 -12.54 18.89
CA ALA A 96 -1.32 -11.16 19.20
C ALA A 96 -2.69 -10.82 18.61
N LEU A 97 -3.58 -10.35 19.48
CA LEU A 97 -4.79 -9.62 19.08
C LEU A 97 -4.57 -8.09 19.17
N GLY A 98 -3.37 -7.67 19.54
CA GLY A 98 -3.02 -6.29 19.88
C GLY A 98 -2.55 -5.44 18.70
N GLY A 99 -2.15 -4.21 19.01
CA GLY A 99 -1.54 -3.29 18.05
C GLY A 99 -0.11 -3.70 17.68
N ILE A 100 0.26 -3.44 16.43
CA ILE A 100 1.64 -3.50 15.95
C ILE A 100 2.11 -2.07 15.67
N ALA A 101 3.32 -1.74 16.11
CA ALA A 101 3.94 -0.45 15.84
C ALA A 101 5.34 -0.68 15.26
N ALA A 102 5.67 0.04 14.20
CA ALA A 102 6.99 -0.03 13.58
C ALA A 102 7.79 1.24 13.90
N ALA A 103 9.00 1.04 14.41
CA ALA A 103 10.03 2.06 14.55
C ALA A 103 11.08 1.88 13.43
N LYS A 104 12.03 2.81 13.29
CA LYS A 104 13.03 2.82 12.19
C LYS A 104 13.71 1.46 11.96
N THR A 105 14.07 0.76 13.03
CA THR A 105 14.77 -0.53 12.97
C THR A 105 13.99 -1.65 13.65
N ASN A 106 13.00 -1.33 14.48
CA ASN A 106 12.38 -2.29 15.38
C ASN A 106 10.89 -2.39 15.15
N LEU A 107 10.36 -3.59 15.36
CA LEU A 107 8.93 -3.85 15.39
C LEU A 107 8.50 -4.11 16.82
N ILE A 108 7.53 -3.34 17.31
CA ILE A 108 6.97 -3.50 18.64
C ILE A 108 5.64 -4.23 18.48
N ILE A 109 5.53 -5.36 19.17
CA ILE A 109 4.37 -6.25 19.09
C ILE A 109 3.79 -6.45 20.48
N ALA A 110 2.52 -6.08 20.67
CA ALA A 110 1.76 -6.41 21.86
C ALA A 110 1.15 -7.81 21.73
N LYS A 111 1.43 -8.70 22.69
CA LYS A 111 0.98 -10.09 22.72
C LYS A 111 -0.23 -10.28 23.64
N ARG A 112 -1.00 -11.36 23.44
CA ARG A 112 -2.23 -11.65 24.21
C ARG A 112 -1.96 -11.97 25.68
N ASP A 113 -0.75 -12.41 26.02
CA ASP A 113 -0.29 -12.67 27.39
C ASP A 113 0.02 -11.39 28.19
N GLY A 114 -0.18 -10.22 27.58
CA GLY A 114 0.12 -8.92 28.20
C GLY A 114 1.57 -8.47 28.04
N SER A 115 2.43 -9.28 27.41
CA SER A 115 3.81 -8.91 27.13
C SER A 115 3.93 -8.05 25.87
N VAL A 116 5.01 -7.28 25.79
CA VAL A 116 5.39 -6.52 24.60
C VAL A 116 6.78 -6.98 24.18
N SER A 117 6.91 -7.47 22.95
CA SER A 117 8.19 -7.87 22.37
C SER A 117 8.68 -6.82 21.38
N ILE A 118 9.98 -6.57 21.38
CA ILE A 118 10.65 -5.65 20.45
C ILE A 118 11.55 -6.51 19.57
N ILE A 119 11.29 -6.50 18.27
CA ILE A 119 12.00 -7.33 17.30
C ILE A 119 12.84 -6.43 16.41
N ASP A 120 14.13 -6.71 16.31
CA ASP A 120 15.02 -5.99 15.40
C ASP A 120 14.86 -6.53 13.96
N ARG A 121 14.67 -5.61 13.00
CA ARG A 121 14.48 -5.89 11.57
C ARG A 121 15.63 -6.70 10.96
N MET A 122 16.85 -6.54 11.48
CA MET A 122 18.06 -7.16 10.93
C MET A 122 18.33 -8.54 11.53
N SER A 123 17.90 -8.79 12.77
CA SER A 123 18.15 -10.07 13.44
C SER A 123 17.02 -11.08 13.20
N GLY A 124 15.78 -10.61 12.99
CA GLY A 124 14.60 -11.48 12.93
C GLY A 124 14.36 -12.26 14.22
N ARG A 125 15.02 -11.87 15.33
CA ARG A 125 14.94 -12.52 16.64
C ARG A 125 14.24 -11.60 17.62
N GLU A 126 13.37 -12.20 18.45
CA GLU A 126 12.78 -11.57 19.63
C GLU A 126 13.82 -11.31 20.72
#